data_AF-A0A924UV85-F1
#
_entry.id   AF-A0A924UV85-F1
#
_cell.length_a   1.000
_cell.length_b   1.000
_cell.length_c   1.000
_cell.angle_alpha   90.00
_cell.angle_beta   90.00
_cell.angle_gamma   90.00
#
_symmetry.space_group_name_H-M   'P 1'
#
loop_
_entity.id
_entity.type
_entity.pdbx_description
1 polymer ?
#
loop_
_entity_poly.entity_id
_entity_poly.type
_entity_poly.pdbx_seq_one_letter_code
_entity_poly.pdbx_strand_id
1 'polypeptide(L)' 'YKADSSLRFATAVTMFGALLKNSCYAKNYSFTDVWKLAETAIDKTNFAQQEFMVLVQKADRIYGGMRKKKK' A
#
# COMPACT_ATOMS: atom_id res chain seq x y z
N TYR A 1 8.93 -2.84 -13.85
CA TYR A 1 9.97 -2.86 -12.81
C TYR A 1 10.57 -4.25 -12.72
N LYS A 2 11.84 -4.45 -13.09
CA LYS A 2 12.56 -5.75 -13.02
C LYS A 2 13.27 -5.87 -11.65
N ALA A 3 12.50 -5.89 -10.57
CA ALA A 3 12.99 -6.22 -9.23
C ALA A 3 12.25 -7.48 -8.75
N ASP A 4 12.89 -8.25 -7.87
CA ASP A 4 12.32 -9.48 -7.30
C ASP A 4 10.92 -9.22 -6.71
N SER A 5 9.99 -10.16 -6.88
CA SER A 5 8.62 -10.03 -6.36
C SER A 5 8.61 -9.81 -4.85
N SER A 6 9.50 -10.46 -4.10
CA SER A 6 9.61 -10.33 -2.65
C SER A 6 10.04 -8.92 -2.25
N LEU A 7 11.01 -8.35 -2.99
CA LEU A 7 11.46 -6.97 -2.79
C LEU A 7 10.34 -5.97 -3.07
N ARG A 8 9.61 -6.15 -4.17
CA ARG A 8 8.48 -5.28 -4.53
C ARG A 8 7.37 -5.36 -3.48
N PHE A 9 7.07 -6.55 -2.97
CA PHE A 9 6.11 -6.73 -1.89
C PHE A 9 6.58 -6.07 -0.59
N ALA A 10 7.83 -6.29 -0.17
CA ALA A 10 8.42 -5.66 1.01
C ALA A 10 8.39 -4.12 0.91
N THR A 11 8.66 -3.56 -0.27
CA THR A 11 8.52 -2.12 -0.50
C THR A 11 7.08 -1.64 -0.36
N ALA A 12 6.09 -2.39 -0.87
CA ALA A 12 4.69 -2.05 -0.71
C ALA A 12 4.26 -2.07 0.77
N VAL A 13 4.69 -3.07 1.55
CA VAL A 13 4.43 -3.16 3.00
C VAL A 13 5.06 -1.98 3.74
N THR A 14 6.30 -1.61 3.39
CA THR A 14 6.99 -0.47 4.01
C THR A 14 6.30 0.85 3.68
N MET A 15 5.93 1.07 2.41
CA MET A 15 5.18 2.24 1.97
C MET A 15 3.83 2.34 2.68
N PHE A 16 3.12 1.22 2.83
CA PHE A 16 1.86 1.16 3.56
C PHE A 16 2.02 1.61 5.02
N GLY A 17 3.01 1.08 5.74
CA GLY A 17 3.29 1.47 7.12
C GLY A 17 3.64 2.95 7.25
N ALA A 18 4.42 3.49 6.32
CA ALA A 18 4.76 4.90 6.29
C ALA A 18 3.55 5.82 6.05
N LEU A 19 2.58 5.40 5.22
CA LEU A 19 1.31 6.12 5.05
C LEU A 19 0.46 6.09 6.32
N LEU A 20 0.34 4.94 6.98
CA LEU A 20 -0.40 4.81 8.24
C LEU A 20 0.18 5.69 9.35
N LYS A 21 1.51 5.77 9.42
CA LYS A 21 2.22 6.64 10.38
C LYS A 21 2.27 8.11 9.97
N ASN A 22 1.68 8.47 8.82
CA ASN A 22 1.74 9.82 8.25
C ASN A 22 3.17 10.38 8.22
N SER A 23 4.12 9.52 7.84
CA SER A 23 5.55 9.84 7.84
C SER A 23 5.86 10.99 6.88
N CYS A 24 6.86 11.81 7.21
CA CYS A 24 7.31 12.91 6.33
C CYS A 24 7.73 12.39 4.94
N TYR A 25 8.20 11.15 4.86
CA TYR A 25 8.65 10.49 3.63
C TYR A 25 7.50 9.95 2.78
N ALA A 26 6.26 9.92 3.29
CA ALA A 26 5.09 9.38 2.60
C ALA A 26 4.29 10.44 1.81
N LYS A 27 4.87 11.63 1.59
CA LYS A 27 4.19 12.75 0.90
C LYS A 27 4.06 12.55 -0.62
N ASN A 28 4.92 11.72 -1.21
CA ASN A 28 5.06 11.56 -2.67
C ASN A 28 4.27 10.38 -3.25
N TYR A 29 3.56 9.63 -2.42
CA TYR A 29 2.79 8.47 -2.86
C TYR A 29 1.52 8.32 -2.02
N SER A 30 0.56 7.57 -2.54
CA SER A 30 -0.77 7.38 -1.98
C SER A 30 -1.07 5.90 -1.72
N PHE A 31 -2.16 5.60 -1.02
CA PHE A 31 -2.62 4.21 -0.87
C PHE A 31 -2.89 3.54 -2.22
N THR A 32 -3.31 4.31 -3.25
CA THR A 32 -3.49 3.77 -4.60
C THR A 32 -2.18 3.35 -5.27
N ASP A 33 -1.07 4.04 -4.98
CA ASP A 33 0.24 3.67 -5.52
C ASP A 33 0.78 2.40 -4.85
N VAL A 34 0.57 2.29 -3.53
CA VAL A 34 0.87 1.07 -2.77
C VAL A 34 0.08 -0.12 -3.28
N TRP A 35 -1.22 0.06 -3.54
CA TRP A 35 -2.06 -1.00 -4.10
C TRP A 35 -1.53 -1.50 -5.45
N LYS A 36 -1.23 -0.57 -6.39
CA LYS A 36 -0.69 -0.92 -7.71
C LYS A 36 0.65 -1.64 -7.60
N LEU A 37 1.52 -1.21 -6.70
CA LEU A 37 2.81 -1.87 -6.49
C LEU A 37 2.62 -3.29 -5.94
N ALA A 38 1.78 -3.45 -4.92
CA ALA A 38 1.46 -4.73 -4.31
C ALA A 38 0.83 -5.71 -5.32
N GLU A 39 -0.10 -5.24 -6.16
CA GLU A 39 -0.76 -6.06 -7.19
C GLU A 39 0.25 -6.71 -8.14
N THR A 40 1.34 -6.02 -8.49
CA THR A 40 2.37 -6.58 -9.38
C THR A 40 3.26 -7.62 -8.71
N ALA A 41 3.26 -7.69 -7.38
CA ALA A 41 4.21 -8.45 -6.58
C ALA A 41 3.58 -9.65 -5.84
N ILE A 42 2.27 -9.63 -5.65
CA ILE A 42 1.54 -10.63 -4.86
C ILE A 42 1.38 -11.94 -5.61
N ASP A 43 1.60 -13.02 -4.88
CA ASP A 43 1.23 -14.37 -5.26
C ASP A 43 -0.23 -14.64 -4.88
N LYS A 44 -1.04 -14.99 -5.89
CA LYS A 44 -2.46 -15.29 -5.71
C LYS A 44 -2.71 -16.61 -4.97
N THR A 45 -1.71 -17.45 -4.79
CA THR A 45 -1.82 -18.67 -3.98
C THR A 45 -1.59 -18.40 -2.50
N ASN A 46 -0.99 -17.24 -2.16
CA ASN A 46 -0.69 -16.87 -0.79
C ASN A 46 -1.82 -16.01 -0.19
N PHE A 47 -2.58 -16.59 0.73
CA PHE A 47 -3.69 -15.94 1.41
C PHE A 47 -3.28 -14.64 2.12
N ALA A 48 -2.13 -14.62 2.82
CA ALA A 48 -1.70 -13.44 3.57
C ALA A 48 -1.37 -12.26 2.65
N GLN A 49 -0.78 -12.55 1.48
CA GLN A 49 -0.50 -11.54 0.48
C GLN A 49 -1.77 -10.99 -0.17
N GLN A 50 -2.77 -11.84 -0.41
CA GLN A 50 -4.09 -11.38 -0.88
C GLN A 50 -4.81 -10.52 0.17
N GLU A 51 -4.76 -10.91 1.44
CA GLU A 51 -5.36 -10.16 2.54
C GLU A 51 -4.71 -8.77 2.68
N PHE A 52 -3.40 -8.67 2.46
CA PHE A 52 -2.71 -7.39 2.44
C PHE A 52 -3.33 -6.39 1.46
N MET A 53 -3.75 -6.83 0.27
CA MET A 53 -4.48 -5.95 -0.66
C MET A 53 -5.72 -5.39 0.02
N VAL A 54 -6.59 -6.26 0.55
CA VAL A 54 -7.84 -5.86 1.21
C VAL A 54 -7.59 -4.85 2.35
N LEU A 55 -6.51 -5.03 3.12
CA LEU A 55 -6.11 -4.09 4.16
C LEU A 55 -5.75 -2.71 3.60
N VAL A 56 -4.98 -2.65 2.50
CA VAL A 56 -4.64 -1.38 1.83
C VAL A 56 -5.91 -0.65 1.36
N GLN A 57 -6.86 -1.37 0.78
CA GLN A 57 -8.15 -0.80 0.34
C GLN A 57 -8.98 -0.26 1.51
N LYS A 58 -9.08 -1.01 2.61
CA LYS A 58 -9.81 -0.57 3.81
C LYS A 58 -9.14 0.65 4.43
N ALA A 59 -7.81 0.65 4.51
CA ALA A 59 -7.05 1.78 5.01
C ALA A 59 -7.24 3.02 4.15
N ASP A 60 -7.27 2.91 2.82
CA ASP A 60 -7.55 4.07 1.94
C ASP A 60 -8.92 4.68 2.22
N ARG A 61 -9.95 3.86 2.47
CA ARG A 61 -11.28 4.37 2.84
C ARG A 61 -11.27 5.10 4.19
N ILE A 62 -10.56 4.57 5.18
CA ILE A 62 -10.49 5.15 6.53
C ILE A 62 -9.63 6.43 6.54
N TYR A 63 -8.42 6.37 5.99
CA TYR A 63 -7.41 7.42 6.08
C TYR A 63 -7.38 8.36 4.86
N GLY A 64 -7.63 7.84 3.65
CA GLY A 64 -7.67 8.62 2.41
C GLY A 64 -8.91 9.51 2.31
N GLY A 65 -10.07 9.04 2.79
CA GLY A 65 -11.29 9.85 2.93
C GLY A 65 -11.13 11.02 3.91
N MET A 66 -10.35 10.83 4.97
CA MET A 66 -10.03 11.88 5.96
C MET A 66 -9.22 13.03 5.35
N ARG A 67 -8.33 12.77 4.38
CA ARG A 67 -7.53 13.81 3.69
C ARG A 67 -8.36 14.63 2.70
N LYS A 68 -9.42 14.06 2.09
CA LYS A 68 -10.28 14.80 1.14
C LYS A 68 -11.30 15.73 1.82
N LYS A 69 -11.69 15.47 3.07
CA LYS A 69 -12.65 16.30 3.83
C LYS A 69 -12.06 17.58 4.46
N LYS A 70 -10.75 17.82 4.34
CA LYS A 70 -10.08 19.04 4.84
C LYS A 70 -9.85 20.11 3.75
N LYS A 71 -10.72 20.19 2.75
CA LYS A 71 -10.76 21.30 1.79
C LYS A 71 -12.02 22.11 2.00
#